data_AF-A0ABD1PA84-F1
#
_entry.id   AF-A0ABD1PA84-F1
#
_cell.length_a   1.000
_cell.length_b   1.000
_cell.length_c   1.000
_cell.angle_alpha   90.00
_cell.angle_beta   90.00
_cell.angle_gamma   90.00
#
_symmetry.space_group_name_H-M   'P 1'
#
loop_
_entity.id
_entity.type
_entity.pdbx_description
1 polymer ?
#
loop_
_entity_poly.entity_id
_entity_poly.type
_entity_poly.pdbx_seq_one_letter_code
_entity_poly.pdbx_strand_id
1 'polypeptide(L)'
;MLPFQTLEGAEVFLGRNLTFAETLWFKYSARKPDYILYCHNTLFLFIFYTLVPLPFVVIELMRSKKIDQFKIQPKIKNSLSDMFDCYRKVMLTFVLVVGPLQIFSYPVIKMIGIRTSLPLPSGWEMFWQIVVYFLVEDYANYWLHRLLHNGWGYQKIHRVHHEYTAPIGFAAPYAHWAEIIILGFASFLGPLIVPGHMITFWLWFILRQMEAIETHSGYECPWSPSKFIPFYGGAIYHDYHHYVGGNCQSNFASVFTYCDYIYGTDKGYRYQKEVLEKTREKSKQKEIWSSPAAGSRNLSAGCLFALHLSSRPSNPSLRANPPFAKLCPFATANPRRREVSPPARFLPLSSQLKTPPFAFAQTLPSRYMPLAASENAKLRRTSYGRRRSIIAGSRNMQI
;
A
#
# COMPACT_ATOMS: atom_id res chain seq x y z
N MET A 1 -22.76 -18.31 22.91
CA MET A 1 -24.03 -18.80 22.36
C MET A 1 -25.11 -17.91 22.91
N LEU A 2 -26.17 -17.67 22.15
CA LEU A 2 -27.30 -16.91 22.66
C LEU A 2 -27.91 -17.65 23.86
N PRO A 3 -28.21 -16.96 24.97
CA PRO A 3 -28.70 -17.63 26.18
C PRO A 3 -30.17 -18.08 26.09
N PHE A 4 -30.85 -17.80 24.96
CA PHE A 4 -32.27 -18.09 24.75
C PHE A 4 -32.48 -18.85 23.42
N GLN A 5 -33.48 -19.73 23.40
CA GLN A 5 -33.78 -20.62 22.26
C GLN A 5 -34.99 -20.17 21.42
N THR A 6 -35.77 -19.21 21.90
CA THR A 6 -36.96 -18.68 21.21
C THR A 6 -36.84 -17.18 20.98
N LEU A 7 -37.60 -16.66 20.01
CA LEU A 7 -37.65 -15.23 19.72
C LEU A 7 -38.28 -14.47 20.90
N GLU A 8 -39.34 -15.02 21.47
CA GLU A 8 -40.03 -14.44 22.63
C GLU A 8 -39.08 -14.35 23.84
N GLY A 9 -38.25 -15.38 24.06
CA GLY A 9 -37.23 -15.35 25.10
C GLY A 9 -36.17 -14.26 24.88
N ALA A 10 -35.81 -13.99 23.62
CA ALA A 10 -34.92 -12.90 23.26
C ALA A 10 -35.54 -11.52 23.52
N GLU A 11 -36.83 -11.36 23.20
CA GLU A 11 -37.58 -10.11 23.40
C GLU A 11 -37.77 -9.79 24.87
N VAL A 12 -38.12 -10.81 25.67
CA VAL A 12 -38.20 -10.70 27.14
C VAL A 12 -36.84 -10.31 27.71
N PHE A 13 -35.75 -10.93 27.26
CA PHE A 13 -34.40 -10.59 27.71
C PHE A 13 -34.00 -9.14 27.38
N LEU A 14 -34.36 -8.65 26.19
CA LEU A 14 -34.06 -7.28 25.78
C LEU A 14 -35.04 -6.23 26.35
N GLY A 15 -36.18 -6.65 26.89
CA GLY A 15 -37.27 -5.76 27.33
C GLY A 15 -37.93 -5.00 26.18
N ARG A 16 -37.76 -5.47 24.94
CA ARG A 16 -38.32 -4.88 23.72
C ARG A 16 -38.39 -5.90 22.59
N ASN A 17 -39.23 -5.62 21.59
CA ASN A 17 -39.27 -6.41 20.37
C ASN A 17 -37.92 -6.36 19.64
N LEU A 18 -37.59 -7.45 18.94
CA LEU A 18 -36.40 -7.52 18.11
C LEU A 18 -36.56 -6.66 16.86
N THR A 19 -35.49 -5.98 16.48
CA THR A 19 -35.42 -5.35 15.15
C THR A 19 -35.33 -6.42 14.06
N PHE A 20 -35.67 -6.07 12.80
CA PHE A 20 -35.55 -6.99 11.67
C PHE A 20 -34.16 -7.65 11.56
N ALA A 21 -33.09 -6.86 11.75
CA ALA A 21 -31.72 -7.35 11.71
C ALA A 21 -31.42 -8.32 12.87
N GLU A 22 -31.89 -8.02 14.08
CA GLU A 22 -31.74 -8.90 15.23
C GLU A 22 -32.53 -10.20 15.08
N THR A 23 -33.74 -10.15 14.50
CA THR A 23 -34.53 -11.34 14.15
C THR A 23 -33.79 -12.22 13.15
N LEU A 24 -33.20 -11.63 12.10
CA LEU A 24 -32.43 -12.37 11.11
C LEU A 24 -31.17 -13.00 11.73
N TRP A 25 -30.43 -12.21 12.54
CA TRP A 25 -29.28 -12.70 13.29
C TRP A 25 -29.66 -13.85 14.22
N PHE A 26 -30.77 -13.71 14.97
CA PHE A 26 -31.26 -14.74 15.87
C PHE A 26 -31.57 -16.03 15.12
N LYS A 27 -32.39 -15.96 14.06
CA LYS A 27 -32.77 -17.13 13.23
C LYS A 27 -31.53 -17.84 12.67
N TYR A 28 -30.50 -17.07 12.31
CA TYR A 28 -29.26 -17.62 11.77
C TYR A 28 -28.34 -18.20 12.85
N SER A 29 -28.18 -17.53 13.99
CA SER A 29 -27.13 -17.83 14.99
C SER A 29 -27.59 -18.69 16.17
N ALA A 30 -28.88 -18.72 16.51
CA ALA A 30 -29.37 -19.33 17.75
C ALA A 30 -29.03 -20.82 17.92
N ARG A 31 -28.90 -21.56 16.81
CA ARG A 31 -28.56 -23.00 16.81
C ARG A 31 -27.10 -23.28 16.46
N LYS A 32 -26.26 -22.25 16.36
CA LYS A 32 -24.84 -22.38 16.00
C LYS A 32 -23.95 -22.14 17.22
N PRO A 33 -22.96 -23.00 17.47
CA PRO A 33 -21.88 -22.66 18.39
C PRO A 33 -21.16 -21.40 17.92
N ASP A 34 -20.69 -20.56 18.86
CA ASP A 34 -19.92 -19.36 18.53
C ASP A 34 -18.66 -19.69 17.71
N TYR A 35 -18.09 -20.88 17.92
CA TYR A 35 -16.99 -21.40 17.11
C TYR A 35 -17.35 -21.50 15.62
N ILE A 36 -18.55 -22.00 15.31
CA ILE A 36 -19.00 -22.12 13.92
C ILE A 36 -19.21 -20.72 13.32
N LEU A 37 -19.80 -19.79 14.06
CA LEU A 37 -19.91 -18.39 13.63
C LEU A 37 -18.52 -17.80 13.35
N TYR A 38 -17.58 -18.01 14.26
CA TYR A 38 -16.20 -17.57 14.09
C TYR A 38 -15.54 -18.15 12.82
N CYS A 39 -15.71 -19.45 12.53
CA CYS A 39 -15.18 -20.09 11.33
C CYS A 39 -15.70 -19.48 10.00
N HIS A 40 -16.81 -18.72 10.02
CA HIS A 40 -17.25 -17.98 8.83
C HIS A 40 -16.23 -16.93 8.40
N ASN A 41 -15.36 -16.45 9.30
CA ASN A 41 -14.28 -15.54 8.93
C ASN A 41 -13.35 -16.17 7.88
N THR A 42 -13.03 -17.46 8.03
CA THR A 42 -12.24 -18.20 7.04
C THR A 42 -13.01 -18.35 5.72
N LEU A 43 -14.31 -18.65 5.78
CA LEU A 43 -15.14 -18.72 4.58
C LEU A 43 -15.18 -17.38 3.83
N PHE A 44 -15.38 -16.27 4.55
CA PHE A 44 -15.38 -14.93 3.97
C PHE A 44 -14.03 -14.55 3.39
N LEU A 45 -12.92 -14.92 4.03
CA LEU A 45 -11.58 -14.75 3.46
C LEU A 45 -11.51 -15.39 2.06
N PHE A 46 -11.88 -16.67 1.92
CA PHE A 46 -11.85 -17.37 0.63
C PHE A 46 -12.80 -16.74 -0.40
N ILE A 47 -14.03 -16.44 -0.01
CA ILE A 47 -15.03 -15.87 -0.93
C ILE A 47 -14.61 -14.49 -1.42
N PHE A 48 -14.31 -13.55 -0.52
CA PHE A 48 -14.02 -12.18 -0.91
C PHE A 48 -12.67 -12.07 -1.61
N TYR A 49 -11.64 -12.80 -1.18
CA TYR A 49 -10.37 -12.84 -1.91
C TYR A 49 -10.53 -13.41 -3.33
N THR A 50 -11.41 -14.39 -3.52
CA THR A 50 -11.65 -14.95 -4.87
C THR A 50 -12.41 -13.98 -5.76
N LEU A 51 -13.42 -13.30 -5.22
CA LEU A 51 -14.36 -12.50 -6.02
C LEU A 51 -13.89 -11.06 -6.26
N VAL A 52 -13.33 -10.40 -5.25
CA VAL A 52 -12.99 -8.96 -5.31
C VAL A 52 -11.93 -8.62 -6.37
N PRO A 53 -10.90 -9.44 -6.64
CA PRO A 53 -9.94 -9.15 -7.71
C PRO A 53 -10.47 -9.39 -9.13
N LEU A 54 -11.57 -10.13 -9.32
CA LEU A 54 -12.05 -10.53 -10.65
C LEU A 54 -12.37 -9.35 -11.59
N PRO A 55 -12.98 -8.24 -11.14
CA PRO A 55 -13.15 -7.06 -11.98
C PRO A 55 -11.82 -6.54 -12.54
N PHE A 56 -10.74 -6.54 -11.76
CA PHE A 56 -9.40 -6.13 -12.23
C PHE A 56 -8.80 -7.14 -13.21
N VAL A 57 -9.05 -8.45 -13.02
CA VAL A 57 -8.67 -9.48 -14.00
C VAL A 57 -9.38 -9.25 -15.32
N VAL A 58 -10.68 -8.99 -15.30
CA VAL A 58 -11.46 -8.69 -16.52
C VAL A 58 -10.92 -7.44 -17.20
N ILE A 59 -10.65 -6.37 -16.45
CA ILE A 59 -10.04 -5.14 -16.98
C ILE A 59 -8.69 -5.43 -17.66
N GLU A 60 -7.80 -6.18 -17.00
CA GLU A 60 -6.48 -6.56 -17.51
C GLU A 60 -6.57 -7.35 -18.83
N LEU A 61 -7.55 -8.25 -18.94
CA LEU A 61 -7.76 -9.08 -20.13
C LEU A 61 -8.45 -8.34 -21.28
N MET A 62 -9.35 -7.38 -20.96
CA MET A 62 -10.04 -6.57 -21.97
C MET A 62 -9.08 -5.69 -22.78
N ARG A 63 -7.95 -5.26 -22.19
CA ARG A 63 -6.92 -4.43 -22.84
C ARG A 63 -7.52 -3.20 -23.57
N SER A 64 -8.50 -2.59 -22.93
CA SER A 64 -9.23 -1.47 -23.47
C SER A 64 -8.42 -0.20 -23.29
N LYS A 65 -8.10 0.51 -24.38
CA LYS A 65 -7.39 1.81 -24.32
C LYS A 65 -8.04 2.82 -23.36
N LYS A 66 -9.37 2.76 -23.19
CA LYS A 66 -10.13 3.64 -22.29
C LYS A 66 -9.87 3.34 -20.80
N ILE A 67 -9.49 2.12 -20.46
CA ILE A 67 -9.23 1.71 -19.07
C ILE A 67 -7.72 1.61 -18.82
N ASP A 68 -6.96 1.14 -19.80
CA ASP A 68 -5.49 1.05 -19.75
C ASP A 68 -4.82 2.40 -19.47
N GLN A 69 -5.49 3.54 -19.74
CA GLN A 69 -5.01 4.87 -19.34
C GLN A 69 -4.90 5.05 -17.81
N PHE A 70 -5.61 4.24 -17.03
CA PHE A 70 -5.58 4.21 -15.57
C PHE A 70 -4.61 3.17 -15.02
N LYS A 71 -3.98 2.37 -15.89
CA LYS A 71 -2.97 1.40 -15.47
C LYS A 71 -1.69 2.13 -15.05
N ILE A 72 -1.19 1.83 -13.86
CA ILE A 72 -0.07 2.55 -13.27
C ILE A 72 1.23 2.25 -14.04
N GLN A 73 1.47 0.96 -14.35
CA GLN A 73 2.61 0.50 -15.13
C GLN A 73 2.17 -0.06 -16.50
N PRO A 74 1.95 0.79 -17.53
CA PRO A 74 1.30 0.40 -18.79
C PRO A 74 2.12 -0.56 -19.68
N LYS A 75 3.42 -0.68 -19.41
CA LYS A 75 4.31 -1.59 -20.16
C LYS A 75 4.21 -3.04 -19.69
N ILE A 76 3.73 -3.26 -18.47
CA ILE A 76 3.58 -4.60 -17.91
C ILE A 76 2.17 -5.10 -18.26
N LYS A 77 2.09 -6.35 -18.70
CA LYS A 77 0.83 -7.02 -19.03
C LYS A 77 0.88 -8.42 -18.47
N ASN A 78 -0.14 -8.80 -17.71
CA ASN A 78 -0.24 -10.10 -17.10
C ASN A 78 -1.16 -11.00 -17.92
N SER A 79 -0.75 -12.25 -18.16
CA SER A 79 -1.63 -13.22 -18.80
C SER A 79 -2.61 -13.81 -17.77
N LEU A 80 -3.69 -14.44 -18.26
CA LEU A 80 -4.60 -15.19 -17.38
C LEU A 80 -3.86 -16.31 -16.63
N SER A 81 -2.87 -16.94 -17.28
CA SER A 81 -2.06 -17.99 -16.66
C SER A 81 -1.22 -17.46 -15.50
N ASP A 82 -0.62 -16.27 -15.64
CA ASP A 82 0.20 -15.66 -14.58
C ASP A 82 -0.67 -15.29 -13.37
N MET A 83 -1.83 -14.67 -13.63
CA MET A 83 -2.80 -14.32 -12.59
C MET A 83 -3.36 -15.56 -11.89
N PHE A 84 -3.63 -16.64 -12.64
CA PHE A 84 -4.11 -17.90 -12.08
C PHE A 84 -3.03 -18.62 -11.25
N ASP A 85 -1.77 -18.60 -11.67
CA ASP A 85 -0.68 -19.18 -10.87
C ASP A 85 -0.48 -18.40 -9.55
N CYS A 86 -0.57 -17.07 -9.59
CA CYS A 86 -0.58 -16.22 -8.40
C CYS A 86 -1.72 -16.62 -7.45
N TYR A 87 -2.96 -16.64 -7.97
CA TYR A 87 -4.15 -17.05 -7.23
C TYR A 87 -3.99 -18.44 -6.59
N ARG A 88 -3.52 -19.42 -7.36
CA ARG A 88 -3.31 -20.80 -6.88
C ARG A 88 -2.30 -20.86 -5.73
N LYS A 89 -1.18 -20.12 -5.84
CA LYS A 89 -0.15 -20.06 -4.78
C LYS A 89 -0.70 -19.41 -3.51
N VAL A 90 -1.46 -18.33 -3.64
CA VAL A 90 -2.12 -17.71 -2.47
C VAL A 90 -3.15 -18.65 -1.85
N MET A 91 -3.99 -19.31 -2.65
CA MET A 91 -4.95 -20.30 -2.15
C MET A 91 -4.29 -21.42 -1.37
N LEU A 92 -3.13 -21.91 -1.84
CA LEU A 92 -2.35 -22.89 -1.11
C LEU A 92 -1.91 -22.35 0.26
N THR A 93 -1.40 -21.12 0.30
CA THR A 93 -1.02 -20.47 1.56
C THR A 93 -2.22 -20.22 2.47
N PHE A 94 -3.38 -19.88 1.93
CA PHE A 94 -4.61 -19.73 2.71
C PHE A 94 -5.04 -21.05 3.31
N VAL A 95 -5.01 -22.14 2.55
CA VAL A 95 -5.39 -23.47 3.05
C VAL A 95 -4.38 -24.03 4.06
N LEU A 96 -3.08 -23.82 3.83
CA LEU A 96 -2.03 -24.43 4.66
C LEU A 96 -1.64 -23.58 5.88
N VAL A 97 -1.83 -22.26 5.83
CA VAL A 97 -1.35 -21.34 6.86
C VAL A 97 -2.50 -20.54 7.46
N VAL A 98 -3.19 -19.73 6.66
CA VAL A 98 -4.15 -18.73 7.20
C VAL A 98 -5.42 -19.39 7.75
N GLY A 99 -5.98 -20.36 7.04
CA GLY A 99 -7.19 -21.09 7.42
C GLY A 99 -6.99 -21.83 8.74
N PRO A 100 -5.97 -22.70 8.88
CA PRO A 100 -5.65 -23.34 10.16
C PRO A 100 -5.41 -22.32 11.27
N LEU A 101 -4.62 -21.27 11.01
CA LEU A 101 -4.36 -20.23 12.00
C LEU A 101 -5.65 -19.58 12.51
N GLN A 102 -6.56 -19.19 11.60
CA GLN A 102 -7.85 -18.63 11.99
C GLN A 102 -8.63 -19.65 12.81
N ILE A 103 -8.90 -20.84 12.27
CA ILE A 103 -9.70 -21.88 12.94
C ILE A 103 -9.19 -22.19 14.36
N PHE A 104 -7.88 -22.38 14.53
CA PHE A 104 -7.30 -22.69 15.83
C PHE A 104 -7.16 -21.50 16.78
N SER A 105 -7.26 -20.26 16.28
CA SER A 105 -7.18 -19.06 17.12
C SER A 105 -8.48 -18.72 17.86
N TYR A 106 -9.56 -19.48 17.67
CA TYR A 106 -10.85 -19.25 18.35
C TYR A 106 -10.76 -19.06 19.88
N PRO A 107 -9.96 -19.83 20.65
CA PRO A 107 -9.84 -19.60 22.09
C PRO A 107 -9.34 -18.19 22.42
N VAL A 108 -8.40 -17.67 21.64
CA VAL A 108 -7.88 -16.30 21.79
C VAL A 108 -8.99 -15.29 21.48
N ILE A 109 -9.73 -15.49 20.39
CA ILE A 109 -10.84 -14.60 20.01
C ILE A 109 -11.95 -14.58 21.07
N LYS A 110 -12.22 -15.74 21.70
CA LYS A 110 -13.13 -15.84 22.83
C LYS A 110 -12.61 -15.10 24.06
N MET A 111 -11.30 -15.19 24.35
CA MET A 111 -10.65 -14.46 25.45
C MET A 111 -10.66 -12.94 25.25
N ILE A 112 -10.51 -12.47 24.00
CA ILE A 112 -10.62 -11.06 23.63
C ILE A 112 -12.03 -10.50 23.94
N GLY A 113 -13.05 -11.36 23.94
CA GLY A 113 -14.43 -10.97 24.24
C GLY A 113 -15.23 -10.56 23.02
N ILE A 114 -14.85 -11.01 21.80
CA ILE A 114 -15.69 -10.83 20.61
C ILE A 114 -17.02 -11.56 20.82
N ARG A 115 -18.10 -10.77 20.91
CA ARG A 115 -19.43 -11.28 21.27
C ARG A 115 -20.26 -11.68 20.05
N THR A 116 -21.12 -12.68 20.22
CA THR A 116 -22.15 -13.11 19.25
C THR A 116 -23.56 -12.81 19.75
N SER A 117 -23.68 -12.20 20.93
CA SER A 117 -24.93 -11.97 21.65
C SER A 117 -25.70 -10.76 21.16
N LEU A 118 -27.01 -10.77 21.43
CA LEU A 118 -27.87 -9.59 21.31
C LEU A 118 -27.64 -8.61 22.49
N PRO A 119 -27.95 -7.31 22.33
CA PRO A 119 -28.42 -6.65 21.10
C PRO A 119 -27.32 -6.53 20.04
N LEU A 120 -27.69 -6.40 18.75
CA LEU A 120 -26.71 -6.14 17.69
C LEU A 120 -26.02 -4.78 17.89
N PRO A 121 -24.76 -4.61 17.43
CA PRO A 121 -24.10 -3.31 17.50
C PRO A 121 -24.86 -2.29 16.66
N SER A 122 -24.92 -1.04 17.12
CA SER A 122 -25.46 0.05 16.31
C SER A 122 -24.56 0.33 15.11
N GLY A 123 -25.10 0.91 14.04
CA GLY A 123 -24.27 1.34 12.90
C GLY A 123 -23.15 2.31 13.30
N TRP A 124 -23.39 3.14 14.31
CA TRP A 124 -22.39 4.08 14.84
C TRP A 124 -21.29 3.40 15.65
N GLU A 125 -21.65 2.38 16.46
CA GLU A 125 -20.68 1.51 17.14
C GLU A 125 -19.78 0.80 16.14
N MET A 126 -20.37 0.19 15.10
CA MET A 126 -19.62 -0.47 14.04
C MET A 126 -18.71 0.51 13.31
N PHE A 127 -19.19 1.70 12.96
CA PHE A 127 -18.41 2.73 12.28
C PHE A 127 -17.16 3.11 13.07
N TRP A 128 -17.30 3.47 14.35
CA TRP A 128 -16.14 3.87 15.15
C TRP A 128 -15.20 2.72 15.47
N GLN A 129 -15.72 1.50 15.67
CA GLN A 129 -14.87 0.31 15.79
C GLN A 129 -14.01 0.13 14.53
N ILE A 130 -14.61 0.20 13.33
CA ILE A 130 -13.88 0.07 12.06
C ILE A 130 -12.84 1.18 11.89
N VAL A 131 -13.17 2.43 12.22
CA VAL A 131 -12.20 3.55 12.19
C VAL A 131 -11.01 3.26 13.10
N VAL A 132 -11.26 2.85 14.34
CA VAL A 132 -10.18 2.48 15.28
C VAL A 132 -9.35 1.33 14.74
N TYR A 133 -9.99 0.30 14.18
CA TYR A 133 -9.27 -0.86 13.65
C TYR A 133 -8.34 -0.48 12.50
N PHE A 134 -8.81 0.35 11.57
CA PHE A 134 -7.98 0.87 10.49
C PHE A 134 -6.79 1.70 11.00
N LEU A 135 -7.01 2.60 11.97
CA LEU A 135 -5.92 3.43 12.49
C LEU A 135 -4.87 2.61 13.26
N VAL A 136 -5.31 1.67 14.11
CA VAL A 136 -4.43 0.81 14.89
C VAL A 136 -3.66 -0.15 13.99
N GLU A 137 -4.35 -0.79 13.05
CA GLU A 137 -3.72 -1.70 12.10
C GLU A 137 -2.70 -0.96 11.24
N ASP A 138 -3.06 0.18 10.65
CA ASP A 138 -2.17 0.94 9.78
C ASP A 138 -0.90 1.41 10.50
N TYR A 139 -1.03 1.88 11.74
CA TYR A 139 0.12 2.28 12.56
C TYR A 139 1.04 1.11 12.90
N ALA A 140 0.48 -0.02 13.32
CA ALA A 140 1.26 -1.21 13.64
C ALA A 140 1.90 -1.83 12.40
N ASN A 141 1.13 -1.91 11.30
CA ASN A 141 1.57 -2.42 10.02
C ASN A 141 2.73 -1.59 9.47
N TYR A 142 2.65 -0.25 9.51
CA TYR A 142 3.75 0.64 9.12
C TYR A 142 5.09 0.24 9.76
N TRP A 143 5.12 0.01 11.07
CA TRP A 143 6.35 -0.34 11.78
C TRP A 143 6.83 -1.75 11.46
N LEU A 144 5.92 -2.72 11.38
CA LEU A 144 6.25 -4.11 11.04
C LEU A 144 6.74 -4.22 9.60
N HIS A 145 6.09 -3.54 8.67
CA HIS A 145 6.45 -3.48 7.26
C HIS A 145 7.80 -2.79 7.07
N ARG A 146 8.03 -1.66 7.74
CA ARG A 146 9.33 -0.99 7.75
C ARG A 146 10.43 -1.87 8.34
N LEU A 147 10.13 -2.63 9.41
CA LEU A 147 11.07 -3.60 9.98
C LEU A 147 11.40 -4.70 8.96
N LEU A 148 10.40 -5.21 8.23
CA LEU A 148 10.60 -6.19 7.17
C LEU A 148 11.43 -5.66 5.99
N HIS A 149 11.55 -4.35 5.82
CA HIS A 149 12.46 -3.73 4.86
C HIS A 149 13.91 -3.56 5.33
N ASN A 150 14.27 -4.07 6.52
CA ASN A 150 15.66 -4.21 6.89
C ASN A 150 16.36 -5.30 6.03
N GLY A 151 17.69 -5.25 5.93
CA GLY A 151 18.43 -6.12 5.00
C GLY A 151 18.18 -7.62 5.19
N TRP A 152 17.97 -8.10 6.41
CA TRP A 152 17.68 -9.52 6.66
C TRP A 152 16.21 -9.85 6.43
N GLY A 153 15.30 -9.03 6.99
CA GLY A 153 13.85 -9.18 6.88
C GLY A 153 13.43 -9.19 5.43
N TYR A 154 14.01 -8.31 4.61
CA TYR A 154 13.68 -8.24 3.20
C TYR A 154 14.11 -9.52 2.50
N GLN A 155 15.39 -9.88 2.62
CA GLN A 155 15.94 -11.01 1.86
C GLN A 155 15.33 -12.35 2.23
N LYS A 156 14.89 -12.53 3.49
CA LYS A 156 14.40 -13.81 4.01
C LYS A 156 12.88 -13.93 4.05
N ILE A 157 12.17 -12.81 4.20
CA ILE A 157 10.73 -12.82 4.43
C ILE A 157 10.05 -12.02 3.31
N HIS A 158 10.38 -10.73 3.19
CA HIS A 158 9.58 -9.80 2.40
C HIS A 158 9.85 -9.79 0.89
N ARG A 159 10.97 -10.35 0.45
CA ARG A 159 11.35 -10.40 -0.97
C ARG A 159 10.29 -11.11 -1.83
N VAL A 160 9.61 -12.12 -1.28
CA VAL A 160 8.56 -12.86 -2.00
C VAL A 160 7.39 -11.94 -2.35
N HIS A 161 6.99 -11.08 -1.41
CA HIS A 161 5.94 -10.09 -1.65
C HIS A 161 6.29 -9.13 -2.79
N HIS A 162 7.54 -8.67 -2.81
CA HIS A 162 8.09 -7.78 -3.83
C HIS A 162 8.47 -8.47 -5.15
N GLU A 163 8.14 -9.75 -5.36
CA GLU A 163 8.34 -10.40 -6.67
C GLU A 163 7.45 -9.76 -7.76
N TYR A 164 6.29 -9.23 -7.36
CA TYR A 164 5.39 -8.47 -8.23
C TYR A 164 5.72 -6.97 -8.22
N THR A 165 6.83 -6.60 -8.86
CA THR A 165 7.22 -5.17 -9.03
C THR A 165 6.16 -4.27 -9.69
N ALA A 166 5.22 -4.88 -10.41
CA ALA A 166 3.95 -4.30 -10.83
C ALA A 166 2.82 -5.16 -10.24
N PRO A 167 2.29 -4.80 -9.06
CA PRO A 167 1.34 -5.65 -8.36
C PRO A 167 0.03 -5.81 -9.13
N ILE A 168 -0.65 -6.92 -8.84
CA ILE A 168 -2.01 -7.22 -9.27
C ILE A 168 -2.84 -7.56 -8.04
N GLY A 169 -4.17 -7.44 -8.10
CA GLY A 169 -5.04 -7.65 -6.94
C GLY A 169 -4.83 -9.01 -6.24
N PHE A 170 -4.56 -10.09 -6.98
CA PHE A 170 -4.22 -11.40 -6.40
C PHE A 170 -2.84 -11.44 -5.71
N ALA A 171 -1.93 -10.54 -6.03
CA ALA A 171 -0.62 -10.49 -5.40
C ALA A 171 -0.66 -9.86 -3.99
N ALA A 172 -1.78 -9.27 -3.56
CA ALA A 172 -1.91 -8.61 -2.25
C ALA A 172 -1.43 -9.49 -1.07
N PRO A 173 -1.87 -10.75 -0.93
CA PRO A 173 -1.34 -11.68 0.07
C PRO A 173 -0.28 -12.66 -0.48
N TYR A 174 0.24 -12.45 -1.68
CA TYR A 174 1.34 -13.26 -2.21
C TYR A 174 2.60 -12.91 -1.44
N ALA A 175 2.95 -13.73 -0.45
CA ALA A 175 4.06 -13.45 0.45
C ALA A 175 4.61 -14.73 1.09
N HIS A 176 5.76 -14.60 1.76
CA HIS A 176 6.27 -15.66 2.62
C HIS A 176 5.32 -15.90 3.81
N TRP A 177 5.13 -17.15 4.24
CA TRP A 177 4.18 -17.47 5.33
C TRP A 177 4.44 -16.68 6.61
N ALA A 178 5.71 -16.42 6.94
CA ALA A 178 6.09 -15.65 8.12
C ALA A 178 5.63 -14.19 8.02
N GLU A 179 5.66 -13.59 6.83
CA GLU A 179 5.15 -12.24 6.61
C GLU A 179 3.66 -12.15 6.88
N ILE A 180 2.91 -13.14 6.39
CA ILE A 180 1.46 -13.21 6.57
C ILE A 180 1.11 -13.25 8.06
N ILE A 181 1.89 -13.97 8.87
CA ILE A 181 1.69 -14.00 10.32
C ILE A 181 2.11 -12.67 10.96
N ILE A 182 3.27 -12.11 10.59
CA ILE A 182 3.81 -10.88 11.17
C ILE A 182 2.88 -9.69 10.86
N LEU A 183 2.55 -9.45 9.60
CA LEU A 183 1.68 -8.34 9.21
C LEU A 183 0.22 -8.63 9.55
N GLY A 184 -0.21 -9.89 9.46
CA GLY A 184 -1.55 -10.31 9.88
C GLY A 184 -1.82 -10.06 11.36
N PHE A 185 -0.80 -10.13 12.23
CA PHE A 185 -0.92 -9.78 13.64
C PHE A 185 -1.43 -8.34 13.86
N ALA A 186 -0.99 -7.37 13.03
CA ALA A 186 -1.47 -5.99 13.12
C ALA A 186 -2.99 -5.89 12.95
N SER A 187 -3.58 -6.71 12.08
CA SER A 187 -5.03 -6.72 11.82
C SER A 187 -5.87 -7.22 13.01
N PHE A 188 -5.27 -7.87 14.00
CA PHE A 188 -5.96 -8.30 15.23
C PHE A 188 -5.84 -7.29 16.38
N LEU A 189 -4.92 -6.32 16.31
CA LEU A 189 -4.70 -5.37 17.41
C LEU A 189 -5.90 -4.45 17.66
N GLY A 190 -6.58 -4.00 16.61
CA GLY A 190 -7.80 -3.20 16.74
C GLY A 190 -8.89 -3.94 17.54
N PRO A 191 -9.35 -5.11 17.05
CA PRO A 191 -10.32 -5.94 17.77
C PRO A 191 -9.87 -6.39 19.17
N LEU A 192 -8.56 -6.51 19.41
CA LEU A 192 -8.00 -6.81 20.73
C LEU A 192 -8.21 -5.64 21.72
N ILE A 193 -7.99 -4.39 21.28
CA ILE A 193 -8.11 -3.20 22.12
C ILE A 193 -9.57 -2.80 22.31
N VAL A 194 -10.38 -2.89 21.25
CA VAL A 194 -11.80 -2.54 21.26
C VAL A 194 -12.60 -3.75 20.77
N PRO A 195 -12.87 -4.75 21.63
CA PRO A 195 -13.62 -5.93 21.22
C PRO A 195 -15.06 -5.56 20.84
N GLY A 196 -15.48 -6.05 19.67
CA GLY A 196 -16.80 -5.77 19.11
C GLY A 196 -17.69 -7.00 18.99
N HIS A 197 -18.77 -6.85 18.21
CA HIS A 197 -19.61 -7.97 17.82
C HIS A 197 -19.00 -8.74 16.64
N MET A 198 -19.32 -10.03 16.52
CA MET A 198 -18.86 -10.91 15.44
C MET A 198 -19.16 -10.35 14.03
N ILE A 199 -20.29 -9.63 13.87
CA ILE A 199 -20.62 -8.95 12.61
C ILE A 199 -19.62 -7.84 12.30
N THR A 200 -19.23 -7.00 13.28
CA THR A 200 -18.19 -5.99 13.07
C THR A 200 -16.85 -6.66 12.74
N PHE A 201 -16.55 -7.77 13.40
CA PHE A 201 -15.33 -8.54 13.16
C PHE A 201 -15.27 -9.09 11.72
N TRP A 202 -16.36 -9.66 11.20
CA TRP A 202 -16.44 -10.09 9.80
C TRP A 202 -16.32 -8.91 8.84
N LEU A 203 -17.04 -7.82 9.11
CA LEU A 203 -16.97 -6.62 8.29
C LEU A 203 -15.54 -6.07 8.22
N TRP A 204 -14.83 -6.04 9.36
CA TRP A 204 -13.44 -5.61 9.44
C TRP A 204 -12.52 -6.40 8.51
N PHE A 205 -12.52 -7.73 8.60
CA PHE A 205 -11.65 -8.55 7.75
C PHE A 205 -12.02 -8.48 6.27
N ILE A 206 -13.31 -8.33 5.94
CA ILE A 206 -13.75 -8.10 4.55
C ILE A 206 -13.21 -6.77 4.03
N LEU A 207 -13.41 -5.67 4.78
CA LEU A 207 -12.95 -4.34 4.39
C LEU A 207 -11.42 -4.29 4.28
N ARG A 208 -10.70 -4.85 5.25
CA ARG A 208 -9.23 -4.94 5.20
C ARG A 208 -8.79 -5.72 3.97
N GLN A 209 -9.39 -6.87 3.66
CA GLN A 209 -9.02 -7.66 2.48
C GLN A 209 -9.28 -6.90 1.17
N MET A 210 -10.43 -6.22 1.07
CA MET A 210 -10.78 -5.41 -0.10
C MET A 210 -9.79 -4.26 -0.30
N GLU A 211 -9.42 -3.57 0.76
CA GLU A 211 -8.44 -2.49 0.74
C GLU A 211 -7.06 -2.98 0.24
N ALA A 212 -6.58 -4.12 0.75
CA ALA A 212 -5.30 -4.69 0.30
C ALA A 212 -5.33 -5.03 -1.20
N ILE A 213 -6.43 -5.59 -1.67
CA ILE A 213 -6.60 -5.93 -3.10
C ILE A 213 -6.61 -4.66 -3.95
N GLU A 214 -7.27 -3.60 -3.47
CA GLU A 214 -7.34 -2.33 -4.18
C GLU A 214 -5.95 -1.67 -4.30
N THR A 215 -5.19 -1.59 -3.21
CA THR A 215 -3.84 -1.00 -3.22
C THR A 215 -2.84 -1.78 -4.08
N HIS A 216 -3.08 -3.07 -4.30
CA HIS A 216 -2.27 -3.92 -5.18
C HIS A 216 -2.85 -4.05 -6.60
N SER A 217 -3.99 -3.42 -6.90
CA SER A 217 -4.71 -3.70 -8.14
C SER A 217 -3.92 -3.41 -9.42
N GLY A 218 -2.94 -2.50 -9.36
CA GLY A 218 -2.20 -1.99 -10.51
C GLY A 218 -2.95 -0.92 -11.32
N TYR A 219 -4.11 -0.47 -10.81
CA TYR A 219 -4.99 0.49 -11.47
C TYR A 219 -5.36 1.66 -10.56
N GLU A 220 -5.29 2.86 -11.10
CA GLU A 220 -5.75 4.10 -10.45
C GLU A 220 -7.04 4.60 -11.10
N CYS A 221 -8.16 3.95 -10.78
CA CYS A 221 -9.46 4.28 -11.36
C CYS A 221 -10.07 5.54 -10.72
N PRO A 222 -10.44 6.59 -11.49
CA PRO A 222 -10.96 7.84 -10.93
C PRO A 222 -12.31 7.71 -10.22
N TRP A 223 -13.03 6.61 -10.43
CA TRP A 223 -14.30 6.29 -9.77
C TRP A 223 -14.14 5.44 -8.51
N SER A 224 -12.91 5.12 -8.07
CA SER A 224 -12.74 4.33 -6.85
C SER A 224 -13.25 5.12 -5.62
N PRO A 225 -14.12 4.54 -4.78
CA PRO A 225 -14.63 5.22 -3.58
C PRO A 225 -13.53 5.66 -2.60
N SER A 226 -12.41 4.93 -2.58
CA SER A 226 -11.27 5.21 -1.70
C SER A 226 -10.62 6.58 -1.95
N LYS A 227 -10.80 7.16 -3.15
CA LYS A 227 -10.32 8.51 -3.49
C LYS A 227 -10.93 9.62 -2.66
N PHE A 228 -12.10 9.37 -2.05
CA PHE A 228 -12.77 10.32 -1.18
C PHE A 228 -12.30 10.21 0.28
N ILE A 229 -11.45 9.23 0.61
CA ILE A 229 -10.92 9.03 1.95
C ILE A 229 -9.67 9.90 2.14
N PRO A 230 -9.67 10.84 3.10
CA PRO A 230 -8.51 11.68 3.36
C PRO A 230 -7.27 10.86 3.71
N PHE A 231 -6.11 11.30 3.23
CA PHE A 231 -4.80 10.68 3.49
C PHE A 231 -4.63 9.25 2.96
N TYR A 232 -5.60 8.70 2.23
CA TYR A 232 -5.48 7.37 1.64
C TYR A 232 -4.34 7.33 0.61
N GLY A 233 -3.44 6.35 0.73
CA GLY A 233 -2.30 6.19 -0.18
C GLY A 233 -2.72 5.64 -1.55
N GLY A 234 -3.58 4.62 -1.52
CA GLY A 234 -4.10 3.98 -2.73
C GLY A 234 -3.04 3.25 -3.56
N ALA A 235 -3.47 2.82 -4.75
CA ALA A 235 -2.69 1.91 -5.58
C ALA A 235 -1.39 2.53 -6.09
N ILE A 236 -1.39 3.81 -6.48
CA ILE A 236 -0.17 4.50 -6.95
C ILE A 236 0.92 4.53 -5.86
N TYR A 237 0.52 4.81 -4.63
CA TYR A 237 1.46 4.97 -3.52
C TYR A 237 2.13 3.64 -3.18
N HIS A 238 1.38 2.54 -3.23
CA HIS A 238 1.89 1.20 -2.97
C HIS A 238 2.63 0.59 -4.19
N ASP A 239 2.19 0.87 -5.42
CA ASP A 239 2.87 0.45 -6.65
C ASP A 239 4.30 1.03 -6.72
N TYR A 240 4.49 2.29 -6.36
CA TYR A 240 5.84 2.87 -6.24
C TYR A 240 6.74 2.08 -5.29
N HIS A 241 6.19 1.66 -4.15
CA HIS A 241 6.92 0.90 -3.15
C HIS A 241 7.40 -0.46 -3.71
N HIS A 242 6.49 -1.20 -4.36
CA HIS A 242 6.81 -2.46 -5.05
C HIS A 242 7.80 -2.27 -6.20
N TYR A 243 7.66 -1.20 -6.97
CA TYR A 243 8.54 -0.89 -8.10
C TYR A 243 10.00 -0.68 -7.66
N VAL A 244 10.23 -0.01 -6.52
CA VAL A 244 11.58 0.21 -5.99
C VAL A 244 12.12 -1.04 -5.27
N GLY A 245 11.24 -1.85 -4.66
CA GLY A 245 11.60 -3.14 -4.06
C GLY A 245 12.51 -3.01 -2.84
N GLY A 246 13.54 -3.86 -2.75
CA GLY A 246 14.41 -3.96 -1.57
C GLY A 246 15.26 -2.73 -1.24
N ASN A 247 15.38 -1.80 -2.18
CA ASN A 247 16.04 -0.51 -1.93
C ASN A 247 15.04 0.57 -1.46
N CYS A 248 13.76 0.23 -1.35
CA CYS A 248 12.73 1.17 -0.95
C CYS A 248 12.90 1.57 0.51
N GLN A 249 12.97 2.88 0.75
CA GLN A 249 13.02 3.50 2.07
C GLN A 249 11.83 4.45 2.27
N SER A 250 10.72 4.15 1.59
CA SER A 250 9.57 5.03 1.43
C SER A 250 8.28 4.21 1.37
N ASN A 251 7.14 4.82 1.68
CA ASN A 251 5.79 4.30 1.44
C ASN A 251 5.51 2.99 2.20
N PHE A 252 5.83 2.95 3.49
CA PHE A 252 5.61 1.76 4.31
C PHE A 252 4.19 1.66 4.87
N ALA A 253 3.42 2.76 4.86
CA ALA A 253 2.06 2.72 5.37
C ALA A 253 1.18 1.77 4.54
N SER A 254 0.24 1.12 5.23
CA SER A 254 -0.61 0.11 4.62
C SER A 254 -1.81 0.73 3.91
N VAL A 255 -2.41 1.75 4.54
CA VAL A 255 -3.69 2.35 4.14
C VAL A 255 -3.53 3.87 4.02
N PHE A 256 -3.08 4.52 5.10
CA PHE A 256 -3.03 5.98 5.19
C PHE A 256 -1.61 6.51 5.24
N THR A 257 -1.36 7.58 4.49
CA THR A 257 -0.03 8.19 4.34
C THR A 257 0.48 8.96 5.56
N TYR A 258 -0.29 9.05 6.66
CA TYR A 258 0.09 9.89 7.80
C TYR A 258 1.36 9.38 8.50
N CYS A 259 1.55 8.06 8.63
CA CYS A 259 2.77 7.51 9.21
C CYS A 259 4.00 7.91 8.39
N ASP A 260 3.93 7.71 7.07
CA ASP A 260 5.03 8.07 6.19
C ASP A 260 5.33 9.56 6.21
N TYR A 261 4.30 10.40 6.28
CA TYR A 261 4.46 11.85 6.42
C TYR A 261 5.15 12.23 7.74
N ILE A 262 4.67 11.70 8.87
CA ILE A 262 5.21 12.00 10.21
C ILE A 262 6.68 11.59 10.31
N TYR A 263 7.03 10.43 9.78
CA TYR A 263 8.38 9.87 9.87
C TYR A 263 9.26 10.20 8.66
N GLY A 264 8.75 10.98 7.70
CA GLY A 264 9.48 11.45 6.52
C GLY A 264 9.88 10.34 5.53
N THR A 265 9.12 9.24 5.50
CA THR A 265 9.26 8.12 4.56
C THR A 265 8.32 8.25 3.36
N ASP A 266 7.97 9.46 2.96
CA ASP A 266 7.23 9.79 1.73
C ASP A 266 8.12 10.46 0.66
N LYS A 267 9.35 10.82 1.01
CA LYS A 267 10.26 11.66 0.20
C LYS A 267 10.62 11.02 -1.15
N GLY A 268 10.83 9.70 -1.18
CA GLY A 268 11.18 8.99 -2.40
C GLY A 268 10.06 9.09 -3.44
N TYR A 269 8.83 8.84 -2.99
CA TYR A 269 7.64 8.95 -3.83
C TYR A 269 7.42 10.38 -4.32
N ARG A 270 7.53 11.37 -3.43
CA ARG A 270 7.36 12.78 -3.79
C ARG A 270 8.36 13.23 -4.85
N TYR A 271 9.62 12.84 -4.70
CA TYR A 271 10.65 13.13 -5.69
C TYR A 271 10.33 12.48 -7.05
N GLN A 272 9.95 11.20 -7.05
CA GLN A 272 9.60 10.51 -8.29
C GLN A 272 8.40 11.18 -8.98
N LYS A 273 7.36 11.51 -8.22
CA LYS A 273 6.18 12.20 -8.71
C LYS A 273 6.53 13.53 -9.37
N GLU A 274 7.36 14.35 -8.73
CA GLU A 274 7.80 15.63 -9.28
C GLU A 274 8.59 15.45 -10.59
N VAL A 275 9.46 14.44 -10.68
CA VAL A 275 10.21 14.11 -11.90
C VAL A 275 9.28 13.69 -13.03
N LEU A 276 8.26 12.87 -12.74
CA LEU A 276 7.28 12.41 -13.73
C LEU A 276 6.42 13.56 -14.24
N GLU A 277 5.99 14.46 -13.35
CA GLU A 277 5.21 15.66 -13.71
C GLU A 277 6.02 16.59 -14.64
N LYS A 278 7.25 16.92 -14.26
CA LYS A 278 8.17 17.73 -15.09
C LYS A 278 8.44 17.10 -16.45
N THR A 279 8.57 15.77 -16.50
CA THR A 279 8.78 15.04 -17.76
C THR A 279 7.53 15.12 -18.65
N ARG A 280 6.34 14.97 -18.06
CA ARG A 280 5.06 15.08 -18.77
C ARG A 280 4.83 16.48 -19.34
N GLU A 281 5.17 17.52 -18.58
CA GLU A 281 5.11 18.91 -19.03
C GLU A 281 6.06 19.17 -20.21
N LYS A 282 7.31 18.69 -20.13
CA LYS A 282 8.27 18.79 -21.23
C LYS A 282 7.80 18.08 -22.49
N SER A 283 7.21 16.88 -22.37
CA SER A 283 6.65 16.15 -23.51
C SER A 283 5.50 16.92 -24.17
N LYS A 284 4.57 17.48 -23.37
CA LYS A 284 3.49 18.33 -23.89
C LYS A 284 4.03 19.58 -24.60
N GLN A 285 5.04 20.24 -24.03
CA GLN A 285 5.65 21.41 -24.65
C GLN A 285 6.32 21.07 -25.99
N LYS A 286 6.97 19.90 -26.07
CA LYS A 286 7.59 19.41 -27.30
C LYS A 286 6.53 19.09 -28.36
N GLU A 287 5.42 18.45 -27.97
CA GLU A 287 4.28 18.21 -28.86
C GLU A 287 3.74 19.53 -29.43
N ILE A 288 3.49 20.53 -28.59
CA ILE A 288 3.03 21.87 -29.00
C ILE A 288 4.00 22.52 -29.99
N TRP A 289 5.31 22.44 -29.74
CA TRP A 289 6.33 23.02 -30.62
C TRP A 289 6.52 22.22 -31.93
N SER A 290 6.22 20.92 -31.92
CA SER A 290 6.36 20.03 -33.07
C SER A 290 5.10 19.90 -33.92
N SER A 291 3.93 20.32 -33.43
CA SER A 291 2.74 20.46 -34.24
C SER A 291 2.96 21.58 -35.26
N PRO A 292 2.86 21.32 -36.57
CA PRO A 292 2.92 22.38 -37.56
C PRO A 292 1.76 23.32 -37.26
N ALA A 293 2.08 24.55 -36.84
CA ALA A 293 1.11 25.62 -36.75
C ALA A 293 0.40 25.67 -38.10
N ALA A 294 -0.89 25.36 -38.09
CA ALA A 294 -1.75 25.60 -39.24
C ALA A 294 -1.65 27.08 -39.56
N GLY A 295 -0.93 27.39 -40.64
CA GLY A 295 -1.05 28.60 -41.43
C GLY A 295 -0.79 29.90 -40.69
N SER A 296 0.30 30.55 -41.09
CA SER A 296 0.23 31.94 -41.53
C SER A 296 -1.21 32.40 -41.84
N ARG A 297 -1.86 33.11 -40.92
CA ARG A 297 -2.99 33.98 -41.25
C ARG A 297 -2.49 35.42 -41.25
N ASN A 298 -2.18 35.88 -42.44
CA ASN A 298 -2.33 37.25 -42.95
C ASN A 298 -2.01 38.38 -41.96
N LEU A 299 -0.73 38.77 -41.90
CA LEU A 299 -0.36 40.17 -41.76
C LEU A 299 -0.39 40.79 -43.17
N SER A 300 -1.59 41.06 -43.68
CA SER A 300 -1.78 41.88 -44.88
C SER A 300 -2.44 43.20 -44.46
N ALA A 301 -1.63 44.26 -44.56
CA ALA A 301 -1.95 45.64 -44.87
C ALA A 301 -3.42 46.12 -44.69
N GLY A 302 -3.61 47.09 -43.81
CA GLY A 302 -4.83 47.89 -43.77
C GLY A 302 -4.92 48.89 -42.63
N CYS A 303 -4.11 49.97 -42.66
CA CYS A 303 -4.52 51.35 -42.32
C CYS A 303 -3.30 52.30 -42.29
N LEU A 304 -3.17 53.06 -43.38
CA LEU A 304 -2.51 54.36 -43.45
C LEU A 304 -3.58 55.45 -43.18
N PHE A 305 -3.13 56.66 -42.80
CA PHE A 305 -3.87 57.91 -42.48
C PHE A 305 -4.47 57.99 -41.05
N ALA A 306 -4.36 59.08 -40.27
CA ALA A 306 -3.81 60.42 -40.49
C ALA A 306 -3.48 61.14 -39.16
N LEU A 307 -2.75 62.25 -39.30
CA LEU A 307 -2.32 63.24 -38.32
C LEU A 307 -3.45 63.97 -37.57
N HIS A 308 -3.07 64.48 -36.38
CA HIS A 308 -3.50 65.73 -35.71
C HIS A 308 -4.99 65.98 -35.49
N LEU A 309 -5.38 66.17 -34.22
CA LEU A 309 -5.86 67.48 -33.74
C LEU A 309 -5.93 67.53 -32.20
N SER A 310 -5.48 68.68 -31.71
CA SER A 310 -5.55 69.17 -30.33
C SER A 310 -6.99 69.36 -29.85
N SER A 311 -7.25 69.04 -28.57
CA SER A 311 -8.00 69.95 -27.66
C SER A 311 -8.07 69.40 -26.22
N ARG A 312 -7.43 70.13 -25.29
CA ARG A 312 -7.91 70.38 -23.92
C ARG A 312 -9.12 71.34 -24.01
N PRO A 313 -10.07 71.40 -23.03
CA PRO A 313 -9.86 71.81 -21.62
C PRO A 313 -10.72 70.97 -20.64
N SER A 314 -10.80 71.09 -19.30
CA SER A 314 -10.45 72.10 -18.29
C SER A 314 -10.58 71.43 -16.90
N ASN A 315 -9.75 71.87 -15.96
CA ASN A 315 -9.69 71.57 -14.50
C ASN A 315 -10.87 72.27 -13.74
N PRO A 316 -11.05 72.31 -12.38
CA PRO A 316 -10.12 71.94 -11.28
C PRO A 316 -10.67 71.37 -9.92
N SER A 317 -9.70 70.91 -9.11
CA SER A 317 -9.48 71.13 -7.64
C SER A 317 -10.33 70.48 -6.54
N LEU A 318 -9.65 69.75 -5.62
CA LEU A 318 -9.32 70.16 -4.21
C LEU A 318 -8.45 69.08 -3.53
N ARG A 319 -7.14 69.33 -3.24
CA ARG A 319 -6.48 69.50 -1.90
C ARG A 319 -7.06 68.60 -0.78
N ALA A 320 -6.30 67.89 0.07
CA ALA A 320 -5.00 68.18 0.70
C ALA A 320 -4.25 66.90 1.18
N ASN A 321 -3.00 67.07 1.62
CA ASN A 321 -1.97 66.06 1.93
C ASN A 321 -1.68 65.96 3.48
N PRO A 322 -0.74 65.10 3.96
CA PRO A 322 -0.79 64.28 5.20
C PRO A 322 0.18 64.78 6.32
N PRO A 323 0.67 63.98 7.33
CA PRO A 323 1.82 63.05 7.12
C PRO A 323 2.04 61.88 8.13
N PHE A 324 3.07 61.05 7.86
CA PHE A 324 4.08 60.33 8.73
C PHE A 324 4.43 58.94 8.12
N ALA A 325 5.50 58.73 7.32
CA ALA A 325 6.95 58.58 7.60
C ALA A 325 7.29 57.44 8.60
N LYS A 326 8.06 56.37 8.30
CA LYS A 326 9.51 56.29 7.94
C LYS A 326 9.88 54.86 7.46
N LEU A 327 10.56 54.69 6.31
CA LEU A 327 11.99 54.40 6.05
C LEU A 327 12.41 52.90 5.93
N CYS A 328 12.86 52.53 4.72
CA CYS A 328 13.81 51.44 4.43
C CYS A 328 15.27 51.91 4.71
N PRO A 329 16.31 51.06 4.51
CA PRO A 329 16.92 51.04 3.17
C PRO A 329 17.39 49.68 2.63
N PHE A 330 17.48 49.67 1.31
CA PHE A 330 18.10 48.72 0.39
C PHE A 330 19.60 48.45 0.63
N ALA A 331 20.08 47.28 0.18
CA ALA A 331 21.37 47.16 -0.52
C ALA A 331 21.36 45.97 -1.50
N THR A 332 21.63 46.27 -2.77
CA THR A 332 21.83 45.37 -3.91
C THR A 332 23.32 45.19 -4.19
N ALA A 333 23.78 43.98 -4.58
CA ALA A 333 24.81 43.77 -5.62
C ALA A 333 25.02 42.27 -5.96
N ASN A 334 25.23 42.00 -7.25
CA ASN A 334 25.31 40.71 -7.96
C ASN A 334 26.80 40.33 -8.27
N PRO A 335 27.12 39.38 -9.17
CA PRO A 335 27.69 38.05 -8.92
C PRO A 335 29.18 37.88 -9.31
N ARG A 336 29.84 36.78 -8.88
CA ARG A 336 31.00 36.21 -9.60
C ARG A 336 31.01 34.68 -9.59
N ARG A 337 31.24 34.12 -10.77
CA ARG A 337 31.57 32.71 -11.07
C ARG A 337 32.80 32.24 -10.30
N ARG A 338 32.79 30.97 -9.86
CA ARG A 338 33.95 30.05 -9.95
C ARG A 338 33.48 28.63 -10.23
N GLU A 339 34.28 27.96 -11.04
CA GLU A 339 34.12 26.65 -11.67
C GLU A 339 34.55 25.48 -10.77
N VAL A 340 33.87 24.33 -10.96
CA VAL A 340 34.41 22.96 -11.18
C VAL A 340 35.14 22.20 -10.04
N SER A 341 34.46 21.19 -9.45
CA SER A 341 34.80 19.72 -9.44
C SER A 341 34.38 18.94 -8.17
N PRO A 342 33.86 17.70 -8.28
CA PRO A 342 33.58 16.74 -7.18
C PRO A 342 34.71 15.68 -7.05
N PRO A 343 34.62 14.57 -6.27
CA PRO A 343 33.83 14.22 -5.06
C PRO A 343 34.74 13.74 -3.88
N ALA A 344 34.20 13.61 -2.67
CA ALA A 344 34.84 12.83 -1.59
C ALA A 344 33.98 11.61 -1.21
N ARG A 345 34.58 10.42 -1.37
CA ARG A 345 34.09 9.11 -0.95
C ARG A 345 33.96 9.07 0.58
N PHE A 346 32.84 8.56 1.08
CA PHE A 346 32.73 8.07 2.46
C PHE A 346 32.78 6.54 2.46
N LEU A 347 33.80 6.00 3.11
CA LEU A 347 33.87 4.62 3.61
C LEU A 347 33.93 4.67 5.15
N PRO A 348 33.51 3.60 5.84
CA PRO A 348 32.97 3.69 7.19
C PRO A 348 34.05 3.62 8.27
N LEU A 349 33.90 4.41 9.33
CA LEU A 349 34.66 4.23 10.57
C LEU A 349 33.93 3.25 11.49
N SER A 350 34.56 2.08 11.69
CA SER A 350 34.37 1.24 12.86
C SER A 350 35.30 1.72 13.97
N SER A 351 34.82 1.89 15.20
CA SER A 351 35.52 1.50 16.44
C SER A 351 34.81 1.99 17.70
N GLN A 352 34.58 1.02 18.60
CA GLN A 352 34.89 1.07 20.03
C GLN A 352 34.08 2.02 20.92
N LEU A 353 33.10 1.45 21.64
CA LEU A 353 32.81 1.84 23.01
C LEU A 353 32.66 0.57 23.86
N LYS A 354 33.49 0.51 24.91
CA LYS A 354 33.62 -0.58 25.89
C LYS A 354 32.80 -0.28 27.16
N THR A 355 32.53 -1.37 27.89
CA THR A 355 32.21 -1.53 29.33
C THR A 355 30.71 -1.72 29.69
N PRO A 356 30.38 -2.47 30.77
CA PRO A 356 30.93 -3.75 31.27
C PRO A 356 29.81 -4.80 31.56
N PRO A 357 30.14 -6.07 31.91
CA PRO A 357 29.15 -7.13 32.09
C PRO A 357 28.71 -7.33 33.55
N PHE A 358 27.43 -7.64 33.75
CA PHE A 358 26.91 -8.21 35.00
C PHE A 358 27.10 -9.73 35.01
N ALA A 359 27.74 -10.23 36.06
CA ALA A 359 27.95 -11.64 36.34
C ALA A 359 26.84 -12.18 37.24
N PHE A 360 26.38 -13.41 36.96
CA PHE A 360 25.95 -14.35 37.99
C PHE A 360 26.48 -15.74 37.60
N ALA A 361 27.24 -16.33 38.51
CA ALA A 361 27.82 -17.67 38.40
C ALA A 361 27.23 -18.54 39.51
N GLN A 362 26.90 -19.80 39.18
CA GLN A 362 26.83 -20.98 40.06
C GLN A 362 26.84 -22.21 39.12
N THR A 363 28.01 -22.78 38.81
CA THR A 363 28.64 -24.00 39.40
C THR A 363 27.88 -25.33 39.17
N LEU A 364 28.24 -26.04 38.07
CA LEU A 364 28.80 -27.42 37.89
C LEU A 364 28.53 -28.53 38.94
N PRO A 365 28.61 -29.87 38.62
CA PRO A 365 29.63 -30.56 37.77
C PRO A 365 29.09 -31.62 36.77
N SER A 366 29.65 -31.79 35.56
CA SER A 366 30.87 -32.52 35.11
C SER A 366 30.91 -34.04 35.36
N ARG A 367 30.93 -34.84 34.27
CA ARG A 367 31.87 -35.97 34.05
C ARG A 367 31.95 -36.43 32.56
N TYR A 368 33.10 -36.09 31.94
CA TYR A 368 34.00 -36.84 31.03
C TYR A 368 33.52 -37.89 29.97
N MET A 369 33.65 -37.52 28.67
CA MET A 369 34.54 -38.03 27.55
C MET A 369 34.94 -39.55 27.40
N PRO A 370 35.54 -40.03 26.26
CA PRO A 370 35.52 -39.64 24.82
C PRO A 370 35.61 -40.83 23.77
N LEU A 371 35.86 -40.48 22.47
CA LEU A 371 36.47 -41.25 21.32
C LEU A 371 35.51 -42.07 20.41
N ALA A 372 35.63 -42.18 19.08
CA ALA A 372 36.57 -41.68 18.05
C ALA A 372 35.99 -41.87 16.61
N ALA A 373 36.57 -41.08 15.69
CA ALA A 373 36.74 -41.15 14.21
C ALA A 373 36.14 -42.28 13.33
N SER A 374 35.75 -41.89 12.10
CA SER A 374 36.14 -42.54 10.83
C SER A 374 35.65 -41.72 9.61
N GLU A 375 36.35 -41.87 8.48
CA GLU A 375 36.47 -40.97 7.33
C GLU A 375 35.53 -41.26 6.15
N ASN A 376 35.56 -40.33 5.19
CA ASN A 376 35.51 -40.52 3.72
C ASN A 376 34.14 -40.67 3.00
N ALA A 377 33.76 -39.67 2.19
CA ALA A 377 34.11 -39.61 0.74
C ALA A 377 33.12 -38.78 -0.13
N LYS A 378 33.69 -37.77 -0.81
CA LYS A 378 33.57 -37.43 -2.25
C LYS A 378 32.22 -37.09 -2.95
N LEU A 379 32.27 -35.89 -3.56
CA LEU A 379 31.91 -35.51 -4.94
C LEU A 379 30.43 -35.37 -5.36
N ARG A 380 30.01 -34.12 -5.66
CA ARG A 380 29.68 -33.66 -7.04
C ARG A 380 29.42 -32.15 -7.09
N ARG A 381 30.23 -31.45 -7.92
CA ARG A 381 30.00 -30.09 -8.44
C ARG A 381 29.55 -30.20 -9.90
N THR A 382 28.52 -29.46 -10.30
CA THR A 382 28.27 -28.86 -11.64
C THR A 382 27.00 -28.01 -11.50
N SER A 383 26.69 -26.96 -12.27
CA SER A 383 27.42 -26.02 -13.12
C SER A 383 26.40 -24.91 -13.45
N TYR A 384 26.83 -23.66 -13.38
CA TYR A 384 26.07 -22.46 -13.75
C TYR A 384 25.98 -22.36 -15.29
N GLY A 385 24.77 -22.20 -15.85
CA GLY A 385 24.55 -22.02 -17.29
C GLY A 385 24.19 -20.57 -17.63
N ARG A 386 25.16 -19.80 -18.13
CA ARG A 386 25.00 -18.45 -18.69
C ARG A 386 24.92 -18.58 -20.22
N ARG A 387 23.80 -18.23 -20.87
CA ARG A 387 23.72 -18.09 -22.35
C ARG A 387 23.85 -16.61 -22.74
N ARG A 388 24.83 -16.32 -23.61
CA ARG A 388 24.92 -15.09 -24.39
C ARG A 388 24.55 -15.37 -25.85
N SER A 389 23.96 -14.34 -26.45
CA SER A 389 23.68 -14.02 -27.85
C SER A 389 24.69 -14.44 -28.91
N ILE A 390 24.19 -14.84 -30.09
CA ILE A 390 24.79 -14.53 -31.41
C ILE A 390 23.66 -14.16 -32.39
N ILE A 391 23.90 -13.10 -33.16
CA ILE A 391 23.08 -12.47 -34.20
C ILE A 391 23.62 -12.85 -35.59
N ALA A 392 22.73 -12.85 -36.58
CA ALA A 392 22.92 -12.86 -38.05
C ALA A 392 23.43 -14.17 -38.68
N GLY A 393 22.96 -14.62 -39.85
CA GLY A 393 22.05 -14.06 -40.84
C GLY A 393 22.39 -14.63 -42.23
N SER A 394 21.39 -14.77 -43.10
CA SER A 394 21.47 -14.79 -44.57
C SER A 394 21.80 -16.10 -45.34
N ARG A 395 20.71 -16.65 -45.91
CA ARG A 395 20.44 -16.96 -47.34
C ARG A 395 21.01 -18.21 -48.06
N ASN A 396 20.15 -18.63 -49.01
CA ASN A 396 20.27 -19.55 -50.15
C ASN A 396 20.07 -21.05 -49.84
N MET A 397 19.43 -21.89 -50.65
CA MET A 397 18.60 -21.79 -51.88
C MET A 397 18.36 -23.27 -52.30
N GLN A 398 17.14 -23.64 -52.73
CA GLN A 398 16.78 -24.86 -53.51
C GLN A 398 16.99 -26.23 -52.80
N ILE A 399 16.10 -27.22 -52.83
CA ILE A 399 14.97 -27.62 -53.71
C ILE A 399 13.81 -28.08 -52.83
#